data_AF-A0A660LMM8-F1
#
_entry.id   AF-A0A660LMM8-F1
#
_cell.length_a   1.000
_cell.length_b   1.000
_cell.length_c   1.000
_cell.angle_alpha   90.00
_cell.angle_beta   90.00
_cell.angle_gamma   90.00
#
_symmetry.space_group_name_H-M   'P 1'
#
loop_
_entity.id
_entity.type
_entity.pdbx_description
1 polymer ?
#
loop_
_entity_poly.entity_id
_entity_poly.type
_entity_poly.pdbx_seq_one_letter_code
_entity_poly.pdbx_strand_id
1 'polypeptide(L)'
;MLAGGAVLAIAVVCGSLALAGVRLDDRDAAVPAASAGERARQGLAEKVARLRASASALQTAHPEVPQYATIADRAKAYSAAVGGVWRPWPSGAPSGRTNPPVATAAPVGVDGASLVAQLQDVSASALAASSKAPEGDRASYASIALGSRLTAIDASPVLGGRASCGTADPAAAGSSAANGDSVRVAEAARQWLQTDAAQLAPAQRSRQTARIESVARLQSSMLAAGAPDGRSGPAAPPALSGGATLTGRALSALTAQLLLASSKADASGREAVVAYACSLYLTPAERASAGALPGSG
;
A
#
# COMPACT_ATOMS: atom_id res chain seq x y z
N MET A 1 12.51 -27.41 2.84
CA MET A 1 12.74 -27.22 4.29
C MET A 1 13.90 -26.27 4.47
N LEU A 2 13.60 -25.04 4.88
CA LEU A 2 14.39 -24.16 5.75
C LEU A 2 13.53 -22.90 5.94
N ALA A 3 13.27 -22.62 7.22
CA ALA A 3 12.37 -21.59 7.72
C ALA A 3 13.07 -20.22 7.76
N GLY A 4 12.28 -19.14 7.83
CA GLY A 4 12.73 -17.85 8.34
C GLY A 4 12.20 -16.65 7.56
N GLY A 5 11.43 -15.78 8.24
CA GLY A 5 11.03 -14.49 7.64
C GLY A 5 9.94 -13.67 8.33
N ALA A 6 9.93 -13.63 9.67
CA ALA A 6 9.35 -12.57 10.52
C ALA A 6 7.95 -11.98 10.18
N VAL A 7 6.90 -12.65 10.67
CA VAL A 7 5.66 -11.99 11.11
C VAL A 7 5.80 -11.74 12.61
N LEU A 8 6.14 -10.53 13.04
CA LEU A 8 5.75 -9.95 14.34
C LEU A 8 6.25 -8.49 14.45
N ALA A 9 5.39 -7.53 14.14
CA ALA A 9 5.50 -6.14 14.63
C ALA A 9 4.39 -5.87 15.65
N ILE A 10 4.16 -6.84 16.54
CA ILE A 10 3.33 -6.69 17.73
C ILE A 10 4.31 -6.41 18.88
N ALA A 11 4.11 -5.31 19.60
CA ALA A 11 4.71 -4.98 20.91
C ALA A 11 5.92 -4.04 21.02
N VAL A 12 6.14 -3.04 20.16
CA VAL A 12 7.21 -2.03 20.42
C VAL A 12 6.78 -0.90 21.37
N VAL A 13 5.48 -0.70 21.63
CA VAL A 13 5.02 0.29 22.63
C VAL A 13 4.72 -0.32 24.01
N CYS A 14 4.50 -1.64 24.13
CA CYS A 14 4.11 -2.26 25.40
C CYS A 14 5.19 -3.13 26.07
N GLY A 15 6.24 -3.57 25.37
CA GLY A 15 7.38 -4.23 26.02
C GLY A 15 8.13 -3.28 26.97
N SER A 16 8.23 -2.01 26.59
CA SER A 16 8.89 -0.97 27.40
C SER A 16 8.05 -0.47 28.58
N LEU A 17 6.71 -0.55 28.52
CA LEU A 17 5.84 -0.21 29.67
C LEU A 17 5.81 -1.34 30.71
N ALA A 18 5.89 -2.60 30.29
CA ALA A 18 6.03 -3.74 31.21
C ALA A 18 7.43 -3.83 31.84
N LEU A 19 8.50 -3.47 31.10
CA LEU A 19 9.87 -3.43 31.60
C LEU A 19 10.18 -2.20 32.48
N ALA A 20 9.36 -1.15 32.42
CA ALA A 20 9.48 0.03 33.28
C ALA A 20 8.62 -0.04 34.56
N GLY A 21 7.97 -1.17 34.84
CA GLY A 21 7.17 -1.36 36.07
C GLY A 21 5.90 -0.50 36.15
N VAL A 22 5.48 0.14 35.04
CA VAL A 22 4.28 0.97 35.01
C VAL A 22 3.08 0.05 34.89
N ARG A 23 2.44 -0.24 36.03
CA ARG A 23 1.08 -0.77 36.04
C ARG A 23 0.17 0.36 35.56
N LEU A 24 -0.60 0.12 34.50
CA LEU A 24 -1.68 1.04 34.07
C LEU A 24 -2.79 1.18 35.14
N ASP A 25 -2.68 0.44 36.26
CA ASP A 25 -3.47 0.57 37.47
C ASP A 25 -2.99 1.70 38.41
N ASP A 26 -1.78 2.24 38.21
CA ASP A 26 -1.28 3.35 39.03
C ASP A 26 -1.92 4.67 38.57
N ARG A 27 -2.69 5.29 39.47
CA ARG A 27 -3.49 6.49 39.18
C ARG A 27 -2.62 7.68 38.78
N ASP A 28 -1.36 7.72 39.16
CA ASP A 28 -0.49 8.89 38.99
C ASP A 28 0.68 8.67 38.01
N ALA A 29 0.71 7.54 37.30
CA ALA A 29 1.75 7.29 36.30
C ALA A 29 1.54 8.20 35.08
N ALA A 30 2.48 9.13 34.86
CA ALA A 30 2.50 9.97 33.67
C ALA A 30 2.70 9.10 32.42
N VAL A 31 1.69 9.02 31.56
CA VAL A 31 1.81 8.34 30.26
C VAL A 31 2.78 9.14 29.39
N PRO A 32 3.92 8.57 28.96
CA PRO A 32 4.83 9.29 28.10
C PRO A 32 4.13 9.71 26.80
N ALA A 33 4.41 10.92 26.34
CA ALA A 33 3.81 11.45 25.12
C ALA A 33 4.14 10.56 23.91
N ALA A 34 3.13 10.27 23.08
CA ALA A 34 3.31 9.43 21.90
C ALA A 34 4.30 10.06 20.90
N SER A 35 5.21 9.24 20.36
CA SER A 35 6.18 9.64 19.35
C SER A 35 5.47 10.17 18.09
N ALA A 36 6.18 10.95 17.27
CA ALA A 36 5.61 11.45 16.01
C ALA A 36 5.21 10.31 15.05
N GLY A 37 5.95 9.21 15.06
CA GLY A 37 5.64 8.00 14.31
C GLY A 37 4.37 7.33 14.81
N GLU A 38 4.22 7.15 16.12
CA GLU A 38 3.02 6.53 16.69
C GLU A 38 1.76 7.39 16.47
N ARG A 39 1.87 8.71 16.60
CA ARG A 39 0.75 9.61 16.27
C ARG A 39 0.34 9.51 14.80
N ALA A 40 1.30 9.35 13.89
CA ALA A 40 0.99 9.18 12.47
C ALA A 40 0.38 7.81 12.17
N ARG A 41 0.88 6.74 12.79
CA ARG A 41 0.31 5.39 12.72
C ARG A 41 -1.14 5.38 13.25
N GLN A 42 -1.38 5.95 14.44
CA GLN A 42 -2.71 6.05 15.03
C GLN A 42 -3.67 6.85 14.13
N GLY A 43 -3.23 7.99 13.60
CA GLY A 43 -4.04 8.78 12.67
C GLY A 43 -4.41 8.01 11.39
N LEU A 44 -3.48 7.22 10.83
CA LEU A 44 -3.77 6.32 9.72
C LEU A 44 -4.76 5.22 10.13
N ALA A 45 -4.57 4.59 11.29
CA ALA A 45 -5.45 3.55 11.80
C ALA A 45 -6.89 4.04 11.96
N GLU A 46 -7.09 5.26 12.45
CA GLU A 46 -8.41 5.88 12.57
C GLU A 46 -9.08 6.10 11.22
N LYS A 47 -8.33 6.59 10.22
CA LYS A 47 -8.82 6.76 8.85
C LYS A 47 -9.19 5.44 8.19
N VAL A 48 -8.38 4.40 8.38
CA VAL A 48 -8.66 3.04 7.87
C VAL A 48 -9.89 2.45 8.56
N ALA A 49 -10.05 2.63 9.87
CA ALA A 49 -11.23 2.18 10.60
C ALA A 49 -12.50 2.90 10.13
N ARG A 50 -12.41 4.21 9.90
CA ARG A 50 -13.51 5.01 9.31
C ARG A 50 -13.86 4.57 7.89
N LEU A 51 -12.85 4.29 7.05
CA LEU A 51 -13.05 3.75 5.70
C LEU A 51 -13.85 2.46 5.76
N ARG A 52 -13.45 1.53 6.64
CA ARG A 52 -14.16 0.27 6.83
C ARG A 52 -15.59 0.49 7.32
N ALA A 53 -15.80 1.35 8.32
CA ALA A 53 -17.13 1.64 8.84
C ALA A 53 -18.04 2.24 7.75
N SER A 54 -17.53 3.18 6.97
CA SER A 54 -18.24 3.80 5.84
C SER A 54 -18.61 2.77 4.78
N ALA A 55 -17.66 1.92 4.38
CA ALA A 55 -17.89 0.87 3.40
C ALA A 55 -18.91 -0.16 3.90
N SER A 56 -18.85 -0.59 5.16
CA SER A 56 -19.82 -1.54 5.72
C SER A 56 -21.22 -0.94 5.86
N ALA A 57 -21.34 0.34 6.24
CA ALA A 57 -22.63 1.04 6.28
C ALA A 57 -23.27 1.10 4.89
N LEU A 58 -22.49 1.47 3.86
CA LEU A 58 -22.94 1.51 2.48
C LEU A 58 -23.25 0.11 1.93
N GLN A 59 -22.45 -0.90 2.26
CA GLN A 59 -22.73 -2.30 1.90
C GLN A 59 -24.07 -2.78 2.48
N THR A 60 -24.41 -2.33 3.70
CA THR A 60 -25.68 -2.69 4.34
C THR A 60 -26.86 -2.01 3.67
N ALA A 61 -26.69 -0.73 3.29
CA ALA A 61 -27.71 0.05 2.60
C ALA A 61 -27.89 -0.35 1.12
N HIS A 62 -26.82 -0.81 0.47
CA HIS A 62 -26.73 -1.10 -0.97
C HIS A 62 -25.99 -2.43 -1.22
N PRO A 63 -26.56 -3.58 -0.80
CA PRO A 63 -25.93 -4.89 -0.93
C PRO A 63 -25.68 -5.33 -2.38
N GLU A 64 -26.37 -4.72 -3.34
CA GLU A 64 -26.22 -4.95 -4.78
C GLU A 64 -24.92 -4.37 -5.38
N VAL A 65 -24.21 -3.51 -4.65
CA VAL A 65 -22.98 -2.85 -5.11
C VAL A 65 -21.75 -3.56 -4.51
N PRO A 66 -21.08 -4.47 -5.23
CA PRO A 66 -20.01 -5.32 -4.69
C PRO A 66 -18.74 -4.54 -4.28
N GLN A 67 -18.56 -3.32 -4.79
CA GLN A 67 -17.43 -2.45 -4.45
C GLN A 67 -17.40 -2.11 -2.95
N TYR A 68 -18.55 -1.96 -2.29
CA TYR A 68 -18.58 -1.66 -0.85
C TYR A 68 -18.01 -2.79 -0.01
N ALA A 69 -18.39 -4.05 -0.31
CA ALA A 69 -17.83 -5.23 0.33
C ALA A 69 -16.32 -5.34 0.08
N THR A 70 -15.90 -5.12 -1.18
CA THR A 70 -14.49 -5.14 -1.57
C THR A 70 -13.68 -4.12 -0.75
N ILE A 71 -14.15 -2.87 -0.67
CA ILE A 71 -13.47 -1.80 0.09
C ILE A 71 -13.42 -2.13 1.58
N ALA A 72 -14.49 -2.69 2.17
CA ALA A 72 -14.49 -3.10 3.56
C ALA A 72 -13.44 -4.20 3.85
N ASP A 73 -13.30 -5.17 2.95
CA ASP A 73 -12.29 -6.23 3.06
C ASP A 73 -10.85 -5.71 2.88
N ARG A 74 -10.64 -4.78 1.94
CA ARG A 74 -9.34 -4.10 1.80
C ARG A 74 -8.99 -3.30 3.06
N ALA A 75 -9.95 -2.53 3.58
CA ALA A 75 -9.77 -1.75 4.81
C ALA A 75 -9.51 -2.64 6.04
N LYS A 76 -10.09 -3.85 6.09
CA LYS A 76 -9.75 -4.86 7.10
C LYS A 76 -8.28 -5.29 7.01
N ALA A 77 -7.77 -5.56 5.81
CA ALA A 77 -6.36 -5.89 5.61
C ALA A 77 -5.42 -4.72 6.00
N TYR A 78 -5.79 -3.48 5.65
CA TYR A 78 -5.05 -2.28 6.07
C TYR A 78 -5.03 -2.11 7.58
N SER A 79 -6.17 -2.36 8.23
CA SER A 79 -6.28 -2.27 9.70
C SER A 79 -5.36 -3.27 10.38
N ALA A 80 -5.21 -4.49 9.84
CA ALA A 80 -4.29 -5.48 10.37
C ALA A 80 -2.83 -5.03 10.20
N ALA A 81 -2.48 -4.48 9.04
CA ALA A 81 -1.12 -4.03 8.74
C ALA A 81 -0.66 -2.81 9.58
N VAL A 82 -1.57 -1.89 9.90
CA VAL A 82 -1.28 -0.71 10.75
C VAL A 82 -1.38 -1.01 12.25
N GLY A 83 -1.82 -2.22 12.64
CA GLY A 83 -1.99 -2.62 14.04
C GLY A 83 -3.30 -2.14 14.71
N GLY A 84 -4.28 -1.66 13.94
CA GLY A 84 -5.58 -1.22 14.44
C GLY A 84 -5.55 0.09 15.24
N VAL A 85 -6.71 0.52 15.73
CA VAL A 85 -6.85 1.75 16.52
C VAL A 85 -6.56 1.43 17.97
N TRP A 86 -5.53 2.07 18.55
CA TRP A 86 -5.20 1.88 19.95
C TRP A 86 -6.19 2.62 20.86
N ARG A 87 -6.52 2.02 22.00
CA ARG A 87 -7.32 2.62 23.08
C ARG A 87 -6.69 2.26 24.42
N PRO A 88 -6.57 3.21 25.38
CA PRO A 88 -5.99 2.93 26.69
C PRO A 88 -6.76 1.87 27.48
N TRP A 89 -8.09 1.95 27.49
CA TRP A 89 -8.96 1.02 28.21
C TRP A 89 -10.00 0.41 27.27
N PRO A 90 -9.65 -0.68 26.54
CA PRO A 90 -10.53 -1.25 25.53
C PRO A 90 -11.82 -1.84 26.11
N SER A 91 -11.79 -2.31 27.36
CA SER A 91 -12.96 -2.88 28.07
C SER A 91 -13.76 -1.82 28.86
N GLY A 92 -13.37 -0.55 28.81
CA GLY A 92 -14.00 0.54 29.56
C GLY A 92 -13.00 1.25 30.49
N ALA A 93 -13.06 2.58 30.52
CA ALA A 93 -12.18 3.39 31.35
C ALA A 93 -12.52 3.23 32.84
N PRO A 94 -11.52 3.29 33.74
CA PRO A 94 -11.75 3.35 35.18
C PRO A 94 -12.67 4.52 35.58
N SER A 95 -13.34 4.40 36.72
CA SER A 95 -14.21 5.45 37.25
C SER A 95 -13.49 6.80 37.30
N GLY A 96 -14.15 7.85 36.78
CA GLY A 96 -13.60 9.20 36.68
C GLY A 96 -12.67 9.44 35.47
N ARG A 97 -12.49 8.46 34.58
CA ARG A 97 -11.71 8.62 33.34
C ARG A 97 -12.54 8.26 32.10
N THR A 98 -12.11 8.78 30.95
CA THR A 98 -12.66 8.42 29.63
C THR A 98 -11.52 8.11 28.68
N ASN A 99 -11.75 7.19 27.74
CA ASN A 99 -10.82 7.04 26.62
C ASN A 99 -10.81 8.34 25.79
N PRO A 100 -9.65 8.73 25.22
CA PRO A 100 -9.60 9.79 24.22
C PRO A 100 -10.58 9.51 23.07
N PRO A 101 -11.22 10.55 22.51
CA PRO A 101 -12.09 10.37 21.36
C PRO A 101 -11.29 9.86 20.17
N VAL A 102 -11.84 8.89 19.44
CA VAL A 102 -11.26 8.40 18.18
C VAL A 102 -12.28 8.55 17.07
N ALA A 103 -11.82 9.00 15.90
CA ALA A 103 -12.69 9.43 14.83
C ALA A 103 -12.95 8.29 13.83
N THR A 104 -13.50 7.17 14.31
CA THR A 104 -13.60 5.89 13.54
C THR A 104 -15.00 5.56 13.00
N ALA A 105 -16.03 6.30 13.42
CA ALA A 105 -17.39 6.07 12.94
C ALA A 105 -17.57 6.55 11.49
N ALA A 106 -18.47 5.89 10.75
CA ALA A 106 -18.90 6.37 9.44
C ALA A 106 -19.53 7.78 9.57
N PRO A 107 -19.19 8.74 8.70
CA PRO A 107 -19.89 10.02 8.64
C PRO A 107 -21.37 9.83 8.37
N VAL A 108 -22.21 10.70 8.95
CA VAL A 108 -23.63 10.77 8.61
C VAL A 108 -23.76 11.16 7.14
N GLY A 109 -24.61 10.45 6.39
CA GLY A 109 -24.84 10.71 4.97
C GLY A 109 -23.64 10.36 4.06
N VAL A 110 -22.76 9.46 4.49
CA VAL A 110 -21.67 8.98 3.63
C VAL A 110 -22.21 8.36 2.34
N ASP A 111 -21.57 8.68 1.22
CA ASP A 111 -21.92 8.18 -0.12
C ASP A 111 -20.71 7.55 -0.84
N GLY A 112 -20.94 7.03 -2.05
CA GLY A 112 -19.89 6.38 -2.85
C GLY A 112 -18.72 7.30 -3.19
N ALA A 113 -18.98 8.56 -3.55
CA ALA A 113 -17.95 9.53 -3.89
C ALA A 113 -17.08 9.88 -2.67
N SER A 114 -17.70 10.03 -1.49
CA SER A 114 -17.00 10.22 -0.22
C SER A 114 -16.13 9.02 0.14
N LEU A 115 -16.57 7.79 -0.20
CA LEU A 115 -15.77 6.59 0.03
C LEU A 115 -14.51 6.55 -0.85
N VAL A 116 -14.62 6.97 -2.12
CA VAL A 116 -13.46 7.14 -3.02
C VAL A 116 -12.49 8.19 -2.48
N ALA A 117 -13.00 9.32 -1.97
CA ALA A 117 -12.17 10.34 -1.33
C ALA A 117 -11.46 9.82 -0.06
N GLN A 118 -12.15 9.00 0.76
CA GLN A 118 -11.53 8.37 1.93
C GLN A 118 -10.38 7.43 1.55
N LEU A 119 -10.48 6.67 0.44
CA LEU A 119 -9.37 5.84 -0.05
C LEU A 119 -8.15 6.68 -0.43
N GLN A 120 -8.36 7.84 -1.08
CA GLN A 120 -7.27 8.76 -1.40
C GLN A 120 -6.63 9.37 -0.14
N ASP A 121 -7.44 9.71 0.86
CA ASP A 121 -6.95 10.23 2.14
C ASP A 121 -6.16 9.16 2.93
N VAL A 122 -6.61 7.90 2.89
CA VAL A 122 -5.83 6.76 3.42
C VAL A 122 -4.49 6.63 2.70
N SER A 123 -4.47 6.78 1.37
CA SER A 123 -3.22 6.72 0.60
C SER A 123 -2.22 7.81 1.00
N ALA A 124 -2.68 9.06 1.04
CA ALA A 124 -1.83 10.19 1.45
C ALA A 124 -1.35 10.05 2.90
N SER A 125 -2.23 9.61 3.80
CA SER A 125 -1.89 9.39 5.21
C SER A 125 -0.91 8.25 5.41
N ALA A 126 -1.00 7.20 4.61
CA ALA A 126 -0.07 6.08 4.66
C ALA A 126 1.35 6.51 4.25
N LEU A 127 1.50 7.35 3.22
CA LEU A 127 2.82 7.91 2.85
C LEU A 127 3.37 8.89 3.90
N ALA A 128 2.50 9.68 4.52
CA ALA A 128 2.87 10.55 5.63
C ALA A 128 3.33 9.75 6.87
N ALA A 129 2.65 8.64 7.17
CA ALA A 129 3.02 7.72 8.25
C ALA A 129 4.33 6.98 7.94
N SER A 130 4.50 6.49 6.71
CA SER A 130 5.75 5.88 6.22
C SER A 130 6.95 6.78 6.47
N SER A 131 6.83 8.08 6.19
CA SER A 131 7.92 9.04 6.38
C SER A 131 8.37 9.23 7.84
N LYS A 132 7.54 8.82 8.80
CA LYS A 132 7.81 8.92 10.24
C LYS A 132 8.07 7.56 10.88
N ALA A 133 7.98 6.48 10.11
CA ALA A 133 8.11 5.12 10.57
C ALA A 133 9.57 4.63 10.49
N PRO A 134 9.94 3.63 11.32
CA PRO A 134 11.17 2.86 11.12
C PRO A 134 11.22 2.26 9.72
N GLU A 135 12.42 2.11 9.15
CA GLU A 135 12.62 1.64 7.77
C GLU A 135 11.88 0.32 7.47
N GLY A 136 11.90 -0.63 8.41
CA GLY A 136 11.25 -1.93 8.28
C GLY A 136 9.73 -1.88 8.05
N ASP A 137 9.06 -0.81 8.49
CA ASP A 137 7.61 -0.66 8.35
C ASP A 137 7.20 0.14 7.11
N ARG A 138 8.15 0.85 6.49
CA ARG A 138 7.86 1.83 5.43
C ARG A 138 7.26 1.20 4.18
N ALA A 139 7.75 0.02 3.81
CA ALA A 139 7.24 -0.72 2.67
C ALA A 139 5.77 -1.12 2.87
N SER A 140 5.38 -1.55 4.07
CA SER A 140 3.99 -1.88 4.42
C SER A 140 3.06 -0.68 4.28
N TYR A 141 3.49 0.51 4.74
CA TYR A 141 2.72 1.74 4.54
C TYR A 141 2.63 2.16 3.06
N ALA A 142 3.71 2.03 2.29
CA ALA A 142 3.68 2.29 0.85
C ALA A 142 2.74 1.31 0.11
N SER A 143 2.70 0.05 0.57
CA SER A 143 1.78 -0.99 0.10
C SER A 143 0.31 -0.59 0.32
N ILE A 144 -0.05 -0.13 1.54
CA ILE A 144 -1.37 0.42 1.85
C ILE A 144 -1.70 1.61 0.93
N ALA A 145 -0.72 2.50 0.71
CA ALA A 145 -0.90 3.67 -0.13
C ALA A 145 -1.22 3.30 -1.59
N LEU A 146 -0.50 2.33 -2.14
CA LEU A 146 -0.72 1.81 -3.49
C LEU A 146 -2.08 1.09 -3.58
N GLY A 147 -2.36 0.16 -2.68
CA GLY A 147 -3.62 -0.60 -2.68
C GLY A 147 -4.84 0.32 -2.59
N SER A 148 -4.76 1.38 -1.78
CA SER A 148 -5.83 2.37 -1.65
C SER A 148 -6.05 3.16 -2.95
N ARG A 149 -4.99 3.53 -3.68
CA ARG A 149 -5.12 4.19 -5.01
C ARG A 149 -5.72 3.26 -6.05
N LEU A 150 -5.23 2.02 -6.14
CA LEU A 150 -5.75 1.05 -7.09
C LEU A 150 -7.25 0.80 -6.85
N THR A 151 -7.64 0.64 -5.58
CA THR A 151 -9.03 0.45 -5.17
C THR A 151 -9.88 1.69 -5.49
N ALA A 152 -9.37 2.91 -5.24
CA ALA A 152 -10.08 4.14 -5.54
C ALA A 152 -10.38 4.29 -7.04
N ILE A 153 -9.40 4.03 -7.90
CA ILE A 153 -9.54 4.10 -9.36
C ILE A 153 -10.50 3.02 -9.85
N ASP A 154 -10.55 1.87 -9.19
CA ASP A 154 -11.43 0.75 -9.61
C ASP A 154 -12.88 1.01 -9.23
N ALA A 155 -13.07 1.60 -8.06
CA ALA A 155 -14.39 1.92 -7.55
C ALA A 155 -15.00 3.19 -8.18
N SER A 156 -14.20 4.19 -8.57
CA SER A 156 -14.73 5.50 -9.00
C SER A 156 -15.70 5.50 -10.19
N PRO A 157 -15.59 4.62 -11.21
CA PRO A 157 -16.57 4.57 -12.29
C PRO A 157 -17.97 4.14 -11.84
N VAL A 158 -18.07 3.41 -10.73
CA VAL A 158 -19.35 2.89 -10.19
C VAL A 158 -19.84 3.74 -9.04
N LEU A 159 -18.95 4.13 -8.13
CA LEU A 159 -19.28 4.85 -6.90
C LEU A 159 -19.31 6.38 -7.09
N GLY A 160 -18.84 6.88 -8.23
CA GLY A 160 -18.61 8.30 -8.46
C GLY A 160 -17.31 8.81 -7.81
N GLY A 161 -17.10 10.12 -7.87
CA GLY A 161 -15.86 10.76 -7.41
C GLY A 161 -14.72 10.66 -8.43
N ARG A 162 -13.55 11.17 -8.05
CA ARG A 162 -12.34 11.18 -8.89
C ARG A 162 -11.22 10.47 -8.18
N ALA A 163 -10.55 9.56 -8.87
CA ALA A 163 -9.37 8.88 -8.38
C ALA A 163 -8.24 8.96 -9.41
N SER A 164 -7.01 8.98 -8.93
CA SER A 164 -5.80 9.05 -9.76
C SER A 164 -4.64 8.36 -9.06
N CYS A 165 -3.69 7.88 -9.85
CA CYS A 165 -2.41 7.40 -9.35
C CYS A 165 -1.49 8.54 -8.85
N GLY A 166 -1.84 9.80 -9.13
CA GLY A 166 -0.92 10.93 -9.03
C GLY A 166 -0.13 11.08 -10.33
N THR A 167 0.90 11.93 -10.30
CA THR A 167 1.78 12.13 -11.47
C THR A 167 2.80 11.00 -11.53
N ALA A 168 2.67 10.13 -12.52
CA ALA A 168 3.63 9.05 -12.74
C ALA A 168 4.92 9.62 -13.34
N ASP A 169 6.03 9.48 -12.60
CA ASP A 169 7.37 9.83 -13.06
C ASP A 169 8.28 8.59 -12.95
N PRO A 170 8.47 7.85 -14.06
CA PRO A 170 9.35 6.67 -14.06
C PRO A 170 10.80 7.04 -13.73
N ALA A 171 11.26 8.26 -14.04
CA ALA A 171 12.63 8.66 -13.77
C ALA A 171 12.86 8.91 -12.28
N ALA A 172 11.99 9.69 -11.65
CA ALA A 172 12.04 9.92 -10.19
C ALA A 172 11.86 8.62 -9.40
N ALA A 173 10.93 7.75 -9.83
CA ALA A 173 10.75 6.42 -9.24
C ALA A 173 12.00 5.55 -9.40
N GLY A 174 12.65 5.61 -10.56
CA GLY A 174 13.86 4.84 -10.87
C GLY A 174 15.04 5.26 -10.00
N SER A 175 15.29 6.56 -9.89
CA SER A 175 16.32 7.10 -9.00
C SER A 175 16.06 6.75 -7.52
N SER A 176 14.80 6.78 -7.10
CA SER A 176 14.40 6.47 -5.71
C SER A 176 14.48 4.99 -5.36
N ALA A 177 14.41 4.12 -6.37
CA ALA A 177 14.49 2.67 -6.23
C ALA A 177 15.82 2.08 -6.72
N ALA A 178 16.86 2.91 -6.88
CA ALA A 178 18.13 2.53 -7.47
C ALA A 178 18.91 1.53 -6.60
N ASN A 179 18.86 0.25 -6.98
CA ASN A 179 19.74 -0.81 -6.48
C ASN A 179 19.79 -1.96 -7.51
N GLY A 180 20.78 -2.84 -7.38
CA GLY A 180 21.02 -3.92 -8.36
C GLY A 180 19.85 -4.90 -8.49
N ASP A 181 19.14 -5.19 -7.40
CA ASP A 181 18.00 -6.10 -7.42
C ASP A 181 16.81 -5.49 -8.18
N SER A 182 16.58 -4.19 -8.01
CA SER A 182 15.53 -3.44 -8.72
C SER A 182 15.80 -3.38 -10.22
N VAL A 183 17.06 -3.21 -10.62
CA VAL A 183 17.46 -3.28 -12.03
C VAL A 183 17.14 -4.67 -12.62
N ARG A 184 17.49 -5.76 -11.92
CA ARG A 184 17.23 -7.14 -12.38
C ARG A 184 15.73 -7.45 -12.48
N VAL A 185 14.95 -7.07 -11.46
CA VAL A 185 13.50 -7.31 -11.46
C VAL A 185 12.79 -6.49 -12.52
N ALA A 186 13.16 -5.22 -12.69
CA ALA A 186 12.59 -4.37 -13.75
C ALA A 186 12.92 -4.92 -15.15
N GLU A 187 14.11 -5.49 -15.34
CA GLU A 187 14.50 -6.15 -16.60
C GLU A 187 13.66 -7.39 -16.88
N ALA A 188 13.52 -8.28 -15.89
CA ALA A 188 12.67 -9.45 -16.02
C ALA A 188 11.22 -9.07 -16.32
N ALA A 189 10.67 -8.10 -15.58
CA ALA A 189 9.32 -7.60 -15.80
C ALA A 189 9.14 -7.02 -17.21
N ARG A 190 10.11 -6.23 -17.69
CA ARG A 190 10.09 -5.68 -19.05
C ARG A 190 10.07 -6.80 -20.11
N GLN A 191 10.92 -7.80 -19.98
CA GLN A 191 10.97 -8.93 -20.92
C GLN A 191 9.67 -9.75 -20.90
N TRP A 192 9.09 -10.02 -19.73
CA TRP A 192 7.82 -10.74 -19.64
C TRP A 192 6.65 -9.95 -20.23
N LEU A 193 6.62 -8.63 -20.04
CA LEU A 193 5.65 -7.74 -20.68
C LEU A 193 5.80 -7.74 -22.21
N GLN A 194 7.03 -7.76 -22.72
CA GLN A 194 7.30 -7.85 -24.17
C GLN A 194 6.78 -9.16 -24.77
N THR A 195 7.03 -10.29 -24.09
CA THR A 195 6.53 -11.60 -24.52
C THR A 195 5.00 -11.63 -24.58
N ASP A 196 4.33 -11.08 -23.57
CA ASP A 196 2.86 -11.04 -23.53
C ASP A 196 2.30 -10.08 -24.60
N ALA A 197 2.92 -8.90 -24.77
CA ALA A 197 2.51 -7.90 -25.75
C ALA A 197 2.63 -8.38 -27.21
N ALA A 198 3.58 -9.28 -27.49
CA ALA A 198 3.73 -9.88 -28.82
C ALA A 198 2.47 -10.64 -29.27
N GLN A 199 1.71 -11.20 -28.31
CA GLN A 199 0.50 -12.00 -28.56
C GLN A 199 -0.78 -11.17 -28.71
N LEU A 200 -0.73 -9.86 -28.44
CA LEU A 200 -1.93 -9.01 -28.40
C LEU A 200 -2.34 -8.46 -29.77
N ALA A 201 -3.62 -8.14 -29.92
CA ALA A 201 -4.11 -7.39 -31.07
C ALA A 201 -3.50 -5.97 -31.13
N PRO A 202 -3.39 -5.35 -32.33
CA PRO A 202 -2.68 -4.06 -32.49
C PRO A 202 -3.11 -2.94 -31.52
N ALA A 203 -4.42 -2.77 -31.29
CA ALA A 203 -4.94 -1.73 -30.39
C ALA A 203 -4.55 -1.94 -28.92
N GLN A 204 -4.46 -3.19 -28.46
CA GLN A 204 -4.01 -3.52 -27.12
C GLN A 204 -2.49 -3.43 -27.00
N ARG A 205 -1.77 -3.72 -28.10
CA ARG A 205 -0.31 -3.65 -28.18
C ARG A 205 0.22 -2.23 -27.94
N SER A 206 -0.42 -1.19 -28.47
CA SER A 206 0.04 0.20 -28.27
C SER A 206 0.10 0.63 -26.80
N ARG A 207 -0.91 0.25 -25.99
CA ARG A 207 -0.91 0.54 -24.54
C ARG A 207 0.18 -0.24 -23.81
N GLN A 208 0.44 -1.48 -24.24
CA GLN A 208 1.52 -2.29 -23.69
C GLN A 208 2.90 -1.75 -24.05
N THR A 209 3.10 -1.29 -25.28
CA THR A 209 4.34 -0.65 -25.72
C THR A 209 4.68 0.55 -24.84
N ALA A 210 3.71 1.44 -24.57
CA ALA A 210 3.93 2.59 -23.69
C ALA A 210 4.32 2.17 -22.25
N ARG A 211 3.72 1.09 -21.73
CA ARG A 211 4.08 0.54 -20.41
C ARG A 211 5.51 -0.02 -20.41
N ILE A 212 5.88 -0.80 -21.44
CA ILE A 212 7.22 -1.37 -21.62
C ILE A 212 8.28 -0.27 -21.70
N GLU A 213 8.04 0.77 -22.50
CA GLU A 213 8.91 1.94 -22.61
C GLU A 213 9.04 2.68 -21.28
N SER A 214 7.95 2.77 -20.50
CA SER A 214 8.00 3.38 -19.18
C SER A 214 8.86 2.58 -18.19
N VAL A 215 8.81 1.24 -18.24
CA VAL A 215 9.70 0.38 -17.45
C VAL A 215 11.16 0.53 -17.92
N ALA A 216 11.39 0.68 -19.22
CA ALA A 216 12.74 0.94 -19.73
C ALA A 216 13.30 2.28 -19.20
N ARG A 217 12.48 3.36 -19.16
CA ARG A 217 12.88 4.65 -18.56
C ARG A 217 13.22 4.52 -17.07
N LEU A 218 12.39 3.79 -16.32
CA LEU A 218 12.67 3.48 -14.91
C LEU A 218 14.05 2.81 -14.74
N GLN A 219 14.35 1.80 -15.54
CA GLN A 219 15.63 1.09 -15.50
C GLN A 219 16.81 2.00 -15.85
N SER A 220 16.69 2.81 -16.90
CA SER A 220 17.73 3.77 -17.28
C SER A 220 18.03 4.74 -16.14
N SER A 221 17.01 5.22 -15.43
CA SER A 221 17.20 6.11 -14.28
C SER A 221 17.80 5.40 -13.07
N MET A 222 17.47 4.14 -12.80
CA MET A 222 18.15 3.35 -11.76
C MET A 222 19.65 3.25 -12.02
N LEU A 223 20.04 2.94 -13.26
CA LEU A 223 21.45 2.83 -13.67
C LEU A 223 22.16 4.20 -13.61
N ALA A 224 21.51 5.26 -14.08
CA ALA A 224 22.05 6.62 -14.01
C ALA A 224 22.26 7.11 -12.56
N ALA A 225 21.43 6.63 -11.61
CA ALA A 225 21.58 6.87 -10.18
C ALA A 225 22.66 5.99 -9.51
N GLY A 226 23.40 5.18 -10.29
CA GLY A 226 24.52 4.38 -9.79
C GLY A 226 24.17 2.97 -9.32
N ALA A 227 22.96 2.46 -9.62
CA ALA A 227 22.65 1.07 -9.34
C ALA A 227 23.59 0.12 -10.12
N PRO A 228 24.14 -0.94 -9.48
CA PRO A 228 24.93 -1.93 -10.19
C PRO A 228 24.15 -2.57 -11.35
N ASP A 229 24.76 -2.63 -12.53
CA ASP A 229 24.17 -3.32 -13.68
C ASP A 229 24.39 -4.83 -13.53
N GLY A 230 23.43 -5.49 -12.88
CA GLY A 230 23.40 -6.94 -12.72
C GLY A 230 22.57 -7.65 -13.79
N ARG A 231 22.22 -6.99 -14.90
CA ARG A 231 21.43 -7.63 -15.95
C ARG A 231 22.28 -8.70 -16.63
N SER A 232 21.78 -9.93 -16.61
CA SER A 232 22.34 -11.06 -17.35
C SER A 232 21.41 -11.41 -18.51
N GLY A 233 21.61 -12.56 -19.17
CA GLY A 233 20.84 -12.98 -20.34
C GLY A 233 19.31 -13.03 -20.15
N PRO A 234 18.57 -13.59 -21.12
CA PRO A 234 17.11 -13.62 -21.08
C PRO A 234 16.55 -14.13 -19.75
N ALA A 235 15.65 -13.36 -19.14
CA ALA A 235 14.97 -13.73 -17.91
C ALA A 235 14.06 -14.92 -18.20
N ALA A 236 14.30 -16.02 -17.48
CA ALA A 236 13.44 -17.19 -17.57
C ALA A 236 11.99 -16.80 -17.24
N PRO A 237 11.00 -17.17 -18.07
CA PRO A 237 9.60 -16.88 -17.75
C PRO A 237 9.21 -17.64 -16.48
N PRO A 238 8.41 -17.04 -15.60
CA PRO A 238 7.91 -17.71 -14.41
C PRO A 238 6.97 -18.84 -14.83
N ALA A 239 6.92 -19.91 -14.03
CA ALA A 239 5.87 -20.90 -14.16
C ALA A 239 4.50 -20.22 -13.93
N LEU A 240 3.58 -20.43 -14.86
CA LEU A 240 2.22 -19.91 -14.79
C LEU A 240 1.27 -21.03 -14.35
N SER A 241 0.36 -20.73 -13.43
CA SER A 241 -0.68 -21.64 -12.99
C SER A 241 -1.98 -20.88 -12.70
N GLY A 242 -3.12 -21.57 -12.75
CA GLY A 242 -4.41 -21.00 -12.30
C GLY A 242 -4.87 -19.74 -13.04
N GLY A 243 -4.57 -19.59 -14.33
CA GLY A 243 -4.94 -18.41 -15.11
C GLY A 243 -4.03 -17.18 -14.92
N ALA A 244 -2.88 -17.34 -14.25
CA ALA A 244 -1.88 -16.29 -14.15
C ALA A 244 -1.32 -15.92 -15.53
N THR A 245 -1.09 -14.63 -15.76
CA THR A 245 -0.47 -14.10 -16.99
C THR A 245 0.95 -13.61 -16.73
N LEU A 246 1.77 -13.55 -17.78
CA LEU A 246 3.11 -12.95 -17.70
C LEU A 246 3.03 -11.48 -17.26
N THR A 247 2.05 -10.74 -17.76
CA THR A 247 1.74 -9.39 -17.29
C THR A 247 1.49 -9.34 -15.78
N GLY A 248 0.61 -10.20 -15.24
CA GLY A 248 0.32 -10.21 -13.81
C GLY A 248 1.55 -10.51 -12.96
N ARG A 249 2.40 -11.46 -13.40
CA ARG A 249 3.66 -11.78 -12.74
C ARG A 249 4.67 -10.63 -12.81
N ALA A 250 4.76 -9.94 -13.95
CA ALA A 250 5.63 -8.77 -14.11
C ALA A 250 5.21 -7.62 -13.19
N LEU A 251 3.91 -7.29 -13.15
CA LEU A 251 3.37 -6.24 -12.29
C LEU A 251 3.58 -6.55 -10.82
N SER A 252 3.29 -7.78 -10.39
CA SER A 252 3.48 -8.21 -9.00
C SER A 252 4.95 -8.13 -8.58
N ALA A 253 5.87 -8.70 -9.36
CA ALA A 253 7.29 -8.71 -9.03
C ALA A 253 7.87 -7.29 -8.99
N LEU A 254 7.58 -6.48 -10.01
CA LEU A 254 8.06 -5.10 -10.06
C LEU A 254 7.48 -4.25 -8.94
N THR A 255 6.19 -4.38 -8.64
CA THR A 255 5.55 -3.65 -7.54
C THR A 255 6.17 -3.99 -6.20
N ALA A 256 6.34 -5.28 -5.89
CA ALA A 256 6.94 -5.72 -4.63
C ALA A 256 8.35 -5.15 -4.44
N GLN A 257 9.18 -5.24 -5.50
CA GLN A 257 10.54 -4.72 -5.47
C GLN A 257 10.60 -3.20 -5.33
N LEU A 258 9.72 -2.47 -6.04
CA LEU A 258 9.63 -1.01 -5.94
C LEU A 258 9.22 -0.57 -4.53
N LEU A 259 8.21 -1.21 -3.94
CA LEU A 259 7.77 -0.89 -2.58
C LEU A 259 8.87 -1.17 -1.56
N LEU A 260 9.59 -2.29 -1.69
CA LEU A 260 10.75 -2.60 -0.85
C LEU A 260 11.86 -1.56 -0.99
N ALA A 261 12.25 -1.21 -2.22
CA ALA A 261 13.30 -0.23 -2.46
C ALA A 261 12.93 1.17 -1.94
N SER A 262 11.64 1.52 -1.96
CA SER A 262 11.13 2.81 -1.48
C SER A 262 11.28 3.03 0.04
N SER A 263 11.54 1.97 0.83
CA SER A 263 11.75 2.10 2.28
C SER A 263 12.92 3.04 2.62
N LYS A 264 13.94 3.08 1.75
CA LYS A 264 15.14 3.91 1.89
C LYS A 264 15.04 5.28 1.22
N ALA A 265 14.03 5.49 0.37
CA ALA A 265 13.81 6.76 -0.30
C ALA A 265 13.39 7.87 0.69
N ASP A 266 13.45 9.12 0.26
CA ASP A 266 12.80 10.21 0.99
C ASP A 266 11.28 10.23 0.76
N ALA A 267 10.58 11.24 1.29
CA ALA A 267 9.12 11.32 1.17
C ALA A 267 8.67 11.50 -0.29
N SER A 268 9.35 12.34 -1.06
CA SER A 268 9.08 12.56 -2.49
C SER A 268 9.33 11.31 -3.32
N GLY A 269 10.42 10.59 -3.04
CA GLY A 269 10.77 9.36 -3.73
C GLY A 269 9.77 8.24 -3.46
N ARG A 270 9.28 8.10 -2.22
CA ARG A 270 8.20 7.15 -1.91
C ARG A 270 6.91 7.47 -2.66
N GLU A 271 6.51 8.74 -2.72
CA GLU A 271 5.35 9.18 -3.51
C GLU A 271 5.54 8.85 -4.98
N ALA A 272 6.70 9.19 -5.56
CA ALA A 272 7.02 8.91 -6.97
C ALA A 272 6.94 7.41 -7.28
N VAL A 273 7.49 6.56 -6.40
CA VAL A 273 7.44 5.10 -6.55
C VAL A 273 5.99 4.59 -6.49
N VAL A 274 5.18 5.02 -5.52
CA VAL A 274 3.79 4.57 -5.39
C VAL A 274 2.93 5.06 -6.57
N ALA A 275 3.10 6.30 -7.00
CA ALA A 275 2.39 6.86 -8.15
C ALA A 275 2.75 6.12 -9.44
N TYR A 276 4.04 5.85 -9.65
CA TYR A 276 4.50 5.10 -10.79
C TYR A 276 4.01 3.65 -10.76
N ALA A 277 4.15 2.94 -9.64
CA ALA A 277 3.68 1.57 -9.49
C ALA A 277 2.17 1.46 -9.76
N CYS A 278 1.38 2.43 -9.28
CA CYS A 278 -0.06 2.50 -9.57
C CYS A 278 -0.34 2.62 -11.08
N SER A 279 0.41 3.46 -11.79
CA SER A 279 0.20 3.71 -13.22
C SER A 279 0.46 2.49 -14.13
N LEU A 280 1.18 1.48 -13.63
CA LEU A 280 1.45 0.26 -14.38
C LEU A 280 0.22 -0.64 -14.56
N TYR A 281 -0.80 -0.48 -13.71
CA TYR A 281 -2.04 -1.26 -13.75
C TYR A 281 -3.08 -0.55 -14.63
N LEU A 282 -3.29 -1.06 -15.84
CA LEU A 282 -4.06 -0.39 -16.89
C LEU A 282 -5.54 -0.81 -16.91
N THR A 283 -5.87 -1.99 -16.38
CA THR A 283 -7.20 -2.59 -16.46
C THR A 283 -7.79 -2.89 -15.08
N PRO A 284 -9.13 -3.01 -14.94
CA PRO A 284 -9.76 -3.49 -13.71
C PRO A 284 -9.22 -4.87 -13.25
N ALA A 285 -9.03 -5.80 -14.18
CA ALA A 285 -8.54 -7.14 -13.88
C ALA A 285 -7.12 -7.13 -13.27
N GLU A 286 -6.21 -6.33 -13.85
CA GLU A 286 -4.87 -6.15 -13.29
C GLU A 286 -4.95 -5.55 -11.87
N ARG A 287 -5.78 -4.53 -11.66
CA ARG A 287 -5.94 -3.88 -10.34
C ARG A 287 -6.54 -4.82 -9.31
N ALA A 288 -7.53 -5.63 -9.68
CA ALA A 288 -8.09 -6.65 -8.82
C ALA A 288 -7.04 -7.70 -8.41
N SER A 289 -6.18 -8.10 -9.36
CA SER A 289 -5.09 -9.07 -9.12
C SER A 289 -4.00 -8.58 -8.16
N ALA A 290 -3.84 -7.25 -8.02
CA ALA A 290 -2.93 -6.67 -7.04
C ALA A 290 -3.35 -6.97 -5.60
N GLY A 291 -4.64 -7.23 -5.35
CA GLY A 291 -5.10 -7.48 -4.00
C GLY A 291 -5.18 -6.21 -3.15
N ALA A 292 -5.02 -6.35 -1.83
CA ALA A 292 -5.00 -5.22 -0.90
C ALA A 292 -3.62 -4.57 -0.82
N LEU A 293 -2.58 -5.38 -0.93
CA LEU A 293 -1.16 -5.07 -0.71
C LEU A 293 -0.85 -4.51 0.71
N PRO A 294 -0.76 -5.38 1.72
CA PRO A 294 0.07 -5.11 2.88
C PRO A 294 1.16 -6.19 3.04
N GLY A 295 2.43 -5.75 3.06
CA GLY A 295 3.62 -6.59 3.30
C GLY A 295 4.29 -7.17 2.05
N SER A 296 3.67 -7.02 0.87
CA SER A 296 4.09 -7.49 -0.47
C SER A 296 5.40 -8.30 -0.55
N GLY A 297 5.29 -9.55 -0.09
CA GLY A 297 6.12 -10.73 -0.24
C GLY A 297 5.26 -11.96 0.08
#